data_AF-A0A3S3SM59-F1
#
_entry.id   AF-A0A3S3SM59-F1
#
_cell.length_a   1.000
_cell.length_b   1.000
_cell.length_c   1.000
_cell.angle_alpha   90.00
_cell.angle_beta   90.00
_cell.angle_gamma   90.00
#
_symmetry.space_group_name_H-M   'P 1'
#
loop_
_entity.id
_entity.type
_entity.pdbx_description
1 polymer ?
#
loop_
_entity_poly.entity_id
_entity_poly.type
_entity_poly.pdbx_seq_one_letter_code
_entity_poly.pdbx_strand_id
1 'polypeptide(L)'
;MAGKRDDFTEKTKRILGYRAGNRCSNPHCRVPTHGPSNEGPDKINNIGNAAHITAAAPGPGARRYNRALKPEQRRSITNGIWLCTSCATLIDNDDKTYTVALLNEWKKKAEDQAKREQGKKLPGEHDAINTLVAAASGQTAVFLPNLMSNASKATSGYLEGLDQRFIVETSFHKGITHHIIHPKDPVDVKFKIKSDFSREFGSKYKALVEQGKKLVIDSSAVELRGSALLEKIAEDCEGTFELHSLLKKDAVIRTWLVSPDEKSKVNFYDLPGSAVAGTKSMTATSRALGGLLSMGISFSVDNFLTPIGG
;
A
#
# COMPACT_ATOMS: atom_id res chain seq x y z
N MET A 1 22.85 -8.10 -50.39
CA MET A 1 23.67 -9.13 -49.70
C MET A 1 22.94 -9.53 -48.43
N ALA A 2 22.25 -10.68 -48.45
CA ALA A 2 21.64 -11.27 -47.26
C ALA A 2 22.66 -12.17 -46.56
N GLY A 3 22.86 -12.01 -45.25
CA GLY A 3 23.55 -13.01 -44.43
C GLY A 3 24.68 -12.48 -43.55
N LYS A 4 24.35 -11.90 -42.38
CA LYS A 4 25.21 -11.98 -41.18
C LYS A 4 24.53 -11.61 -39.86
N ARG A 5 23.37 -10.92 -39.88
CA ARG A 5 22.56 -10.64 -38.68
C ARG A 5 21.44 -11.66 -38.50
N ASP A 6 21.29 -12.18 -37.28
CA ASP A 6 20.16 -13.00 -36.87
C ASP A 6 18.92 -12.13 -36.57
N ASP A 7 18.40 -11.48 -37.62
CA ASP A 7 17.25 -10.58 -37.50
C ASP A 7 15.94 -11.35 -37.25
N PHE A 8 14.99 -10.67 -36.60
CA PHE A 8 13.66 -11.22 -36.35
C PHE A 8 12.88 -11.39 -37.66
N THR A 9 12.15 -12.50 -37.78
CA THR A 9 11.16 -12.66 -38.85
C THR A 9 10.02 -11.65 -38.69
N GLU A 10 9.33 -11.31 -39.78
CA GLU A 10 8.15 -10.42 -39.72
C GLU A 10 7.07 -10.96 -38.78
N LYS A 11 6.88 -12.28 -38.74
CA LYS A 11 6.00 -12.93 -37.76
C LYS A 11 6.43 -12.62 -36.32
N THR A 12 7.72 -12.73 -36.01
CA THR A 12 8.26 -12.43 -34.67
C THR A 12 8.07 -10.97 -34.31
N LYS A 13 8.37 -10.04 -35.23
CA LYS A 13 8.19 -8.59 -35.02
C LYS A 13 6.74 -8.25 -34.69
N ARG A 14 5.80 -8.78 -35.48
CA ARG A 14 4.36 -8.59 -35.28
C ARG A 14 3.89 -9.12 -33.93
N ILE A 15 4.31 -10.33 -33.55
CA ILE A 15 3.93 -10.91 -32.25
C ILE A 15 4.52 -10.08 -31.09
N LEU A 16 5.76 -9.60 -31.18
CA LEU A 16 6.34 -8.71 -30.17
C LEU A 16 5.50 -7.44 -29.97
N GLY A 17 5.11 -6.80 -31.08
CA GLY A 17 4.20 -5.65 -31.03
C GLY A 17 2.89 -5.98 -30.35
N TYR A 18 2.20 -7.05 -30.77
CA TYR A 18 0.90 -7.43 -30.21
C TYR A 18 0.97 -7.80 -28.73
N ARG A 19 2.02 -8.50 -28.28
CA ARG A 19 2.22 -8.84 -26.87
C ARG A 19 2.41 -7.60 -26.00
N ALA A 20 3.04 -6.55 -26.53
CA ALA A 20 3.18 -5.27 -25.86
C ALA A 20 1.95 -4.35 -26.01
N GLY A 21 0.89 -4.80 -26.67
CA GLY A 21 -0.30 -4.00 -26.96
C GLY A 21 -0.04 -2.89 -27.99
N ASN A 22 0.93 -3.09 -28.90
CA ASN A 22 1.42 -2.09 -29.86
C ASN A 22 1.87 -0.78 -29.19
N ARG A 23 2.42 -0.88 -27.97
CA ARG A 23 2.96 0.24 -27.19
C ARG A 23 4.42 0.00 -26.84
N CYS A 24 5.19 1.08 -26.72
CA CYS A 24 6.59 1.00 -26.32
C CYS A 24 6.75 0.28 -24.98
N SER A 25 7.68 -0.67 -24.86
CA SER A 25 7.89 -1.44 -23.63
C SER A 25 8.64 -0.68 -22.53
N ASN A 26 9.22 0.49 -22.82
CA ASN A 26 9.79 1.35 -21.79
C ASN A 26 8.67 1.81 -20.83
N PRO A 27 8.75 1.50 -19.51
CA PRO A 27 7.71 1.81 -18.53
C PRO A 27 7.33 3.29 -18.44
N HIS A 28 8.28 4.19 -18.71
CA HIS A 28 8.05 5.64 -18.66
C HIS A 28 7.56 6.22 -19.99
N CYS A 29 7.60 5.45 -21.08
CA CYS A 29 7.22 5.92 -22.41
C CYS A 29 5.81 5.44 -22.81
N ARG A 30 5.61 4.12 -22.94
CA ARG A 30 4.31 3.47 -23.28
C ARG A 30 3.50 4.07 -24.45
N VAL A 31 4.12 4.88 -25.31
CA VAL A 31 3.46 5.53 -26.45
C VAL A 31 2.89 4.46 -27.41
N PRO A 32 1.69 4.67 -27.97
CA PRO A 32 1.20 3.86 -29.09
C PRO A 32 2.20 3.95 -30.24
N THR A 33 2.49 2.81 -30.87
CA THR A 33 3.46 2.77 -31.98
C THR A 33 2.82 2.62 -33.34
N HIS A 34 1.51 2.37 -33.41
CA HIS A 34 0.77 2.22 -34.66
C HIS A 34 -0.36 3.25 -34.72
N GLY A 35 -0.55 3.82 -35.91
CA GLY A 35 -1.67 4.69 -36.24
C GLY A 35 -2.02 4.58 -37.73
N PRO A 36 -3.13 5.19 -38.16
CA PRO A 36 -3.47 5.26 -39.58
C PRO A 36 -2.42 6.09 -40.34
N SER A 37 -2.20 5.74 -41.61
CA SER A 37 -1.45 6.57 -42.54
C SER A 37 -2.39 7.24 -43.53
N ASN A 38 -2.13 8.50 -43.87
CA ASN A 38 -2.87 9.22 -44.91
C ASN A 38 -2.50 8.77 -46.34
N GLU A 39 -1.48 7.90 -46.50
CA GLU A 39 -1.08 7.36 -47.79
C GLU A 39 -2.09 6.36 -48.38
N GLY A 40 -3.05 5.87 -47.57
CA GLY A 40 -4.11 4.99 -48.05
C GLY A 40 -4.84 4.24 -46.94
N PRO A 41 -6.05 3.70 -47.23
CA PRO A 41 -6.89 3.03 -46.24
C PRO A 41 -6.32 1.71 -45.70
N ASP A 42 -5.39 1.08 -46.42
CA ASP A 42 -4.68 -0.14 -46.02
C ASP A 42 -3.30 0.14 -45.39
N LYS A 43 -2.92 1.41 -45.24
CA LYS A 43 -1.58 1.81 -44.80
C LYS A 43 -1.54 2.14 -43.31
N ILE A 44 -0.48 1.68 -42.66
CA ILE A 44 -0.25 1.86 -41.23
C ILE A 44 1.00 2.72 -41.04
N ASN A 45 0.87 3.80 -40.28
CA ASN A 45 2.02 4.52 -39.77
C ASN A 45 2.54 3.78 -38.53
N ASN A 46 3.77 3.26 -38.61
CA ASN A 46 4.39 2.50 -37.52
C ASN A 46 5.73 3.13 -37.11
N ILE A 47 5.82 3.53 -35.85
CA ILE A 47 7.05 4.04 -35.21
C ILE A 47 7.67 3.02 -34.23
N GLY A 48 7.20 1.78 -34.25
CA GLY A 48 7.63 0.70 -33.37
C GLY A 48 8.59 -0.27 -34.04
N ASN A 49 9.59 -0.71 -33.27
CA ASN A 49 10.65 -1.59 -33.70
C ASN A 49 10.79 -2.77 -32.72
N ALA A 50 11.05 -3.96 -33.28
CA ALA A 50 11.49 -5.11 -32.52
C ALA A 50 13.01 -5.00 -32.28
N ALA A 51 13.40 -4.54 -31.10
CA ALA A 51 14.80 -4.43 -30.70
C ALA A 51 15.29 -5.73 -30.06
N HIS A 52 16.57 -6.05 -30.29
CA HIS A 52 17.23 -7.19 -29.67
C HIS A 52 17.70 -6.82 -28.26
N ILE A 53 17.34 -7.63 -27.26
CA ILE A 53 17.85 -7.49 -25.89
C ILE A 53 19.35 -7.79 -25.86
N THR A 54 19.77 -8.89 -26.50
CA THR A 54 21.18 -9.21 -26.80
C THR A 54 21.41 -9.19 -28.31
N ALA A 55 22.49 -8.56 -28.78
CA ALA A 55 22.71 -8.30 -30.20
C ALA A 55 22.55 -9.53 -31.12
N ALA A 56 22.00 -9.27 -32.31
CA ALA A 56 21.73 -10.26 -33.36
C ALA A 56 22.98 -10.86 -34.01
N ALA A 57 24.14 -10.23 -33.84
CA ALA A 57 25.41 -10.68 -34.41
C ALA A 57 26.58 -10.12 -33.59
N PRO A 58 27.76 -10.75 -33.64
CA PRO A 58 28.99 -10.19 -33.08
C PRO A 58 29.51 -9.03 -33.95
N GLY A 59 30.31 -8.14 -33.37
CA GLY A 59 31.04 -7.10 -34.08
C GLY A 59 30.99 -5.72 -33.42
N PRO A 60 31.61 -4.70 -34.04
CA PRO A 60 31.53 -3.31 -33.57
C PRO A 60 30.07 -2.84 -33.51
N GLY A 61 29.66 -2.27 -32.37
CA GLY A 61 28.27 -1.84 -32.12
C GLY A 61 27.33 -2.96 -31.66
N ALA A 62 27.79 -4.21 -31.52
CA ALA A 62 26.98 -5.31 -31.00
C ALA A 62 26.73 -5.16 -29.49
N ARG A 63 25.64 -4.48 -29.12
CA ARG A 63 25.26 -4.25 -27.72
C ARG A 63 24.83 -5.54 -27.03
N ARG A 64 25.41 -5.79 -25.85
CA ARG A 64 25.05 -6.94 -25.00
C ARG A 64 25.15 -8.30 -25.73
N TYR A 65 26.04 -8.44 -26.71
CA TYR A 65 26.16 -9.67 -27.49
C TYR A 65 26.46 -10.88 -26.59
N ASN A 66 25.68 -11.94 -26.72
CA ASN A 66 25.89 -13.20 -26.00
C ASN A 66 26.32 -14.31 -26.96
N ARG A 67 27.61 -14.68 -26.89
CA ARG A 67 28.24 -15.73 -27.70
C ARG A 67 27.66 -17.14 -27.45
N ALA A 68 27.06 -17.38 -26.29
CA ALA A 68 26.48 -18.67 -25.95
C ALA A 68 25.14 -18.94 -26.65
N LEU A 69 24.49 -17.90 -27.18
CA LEU A 69 23.23 -18.05 -27.90
C LEU A 69 23.45 -18.59 -29.31
N LYS A 70 22.63 -19.56 -29.70
CA LYS A 70 22.53 -20.02 -31.09
C LYS A 70 21.76 -19.01 -31.96
N PRO A 71 21.93 -19.02 -33.29
CA PRO A 71 21.19 -18.18 -34.23
C PRO A 71 19.67 -18.18 -34.01
N GLU A 72 19.09 -19.34 -33.70
CA GLU A 72 17.66 -19.52 -33.44
C GLU A 72 17.21 -18.82 -32.15
N GLN A 73 18.09 -18.82 -31.14
CA GLN A 73 17.84 -18.14 -29.87
C GLN A 73 17.98 -16.62 -30.01
N ARG A 74 18.96 -16.14 -30.81
CA ARG A 74 19.13 -14.70 -31.09
C ARG A 74 17.92 -14.10 -31.80
N ARG A 75 17.31 -14.83 -32.74
CA ARG A 75 16.08 -14.45 -33.45
C ARG A 75 14.78 -14.86 -32.74
N SER A 76 14.88 -15.45 -31.54
CA SER A 76 13.70 -15.88 -30.77
C SER A 76 12.96 -14.68 -30.20
N ILE A 77 11.64 -14.80 -30.09
CA ILE A 77 10.80 -13.81 -29.43
C ILE A 77 11.26 -13.52 -28.00
N THR A 78 11.88 -14.48 -27.32
CA THR A 78 12.41 -14.32 -25.96
C THR A 78 13.52 -13.28 -25.88
N ASN A 79 14.34 -13.15 -26.94
CA ASN A 79 15.42 -12.16 -27.05
C ASN A 79 14.97 -10.80 -27.64
N GLY A 80 13.67 -10.64 -27.93
CA GLY A 80 13.13 -9.39 -28.48
C GLY A 80 12.36 -8.56 -27.46
N ILE A 81 12.36 -7.25 -27.65
CA ILE A 81 11.51 -6.27 -26.95
C ILE A 81 10.91 -5.29 -27.97
N TRP A 82 9.65 -4.88 -27.77
CA TRP A 82 9.00 -3.91 -28.66
C TRP A 82 9.18 -2.48 -28.12
N LEU A 83 9.80 -1.58 -28.89
CA LEU A 83 10.10 -0.20 -28.48
C LEU A 83 9.71 0.79 -29.58
N CYS A 84 9.39 2.04 -29.24
CA CYS A 84 9.34 3.10 -30.25
C CYS A 84 10.76 3.40 -30.78
N THR A 85 10.88 4.01 -31.97
CA THR A 85 12.17 4.35 -32.58
C THR A 85 13.11 5.07 -31.63
N SER A 86 12.64 6.08 -30.90
CA SER A 86 13.47 6.84 -29.95
C SER A 86 14.01 5.98 -28.81
N CYS A 87 13.16 5.13 -28.21
CA CYS A 87 13.59 4.24 -27.12
C CYS A 87 14.49 3.10 -27.62
N ALA A 88 14.29 2.61 -28.86
CA ALA A 88 15.18 1.62 -29.46
C ALA A 88 16.59 2.19 -29.63
N THR A 89 16.71 3.41 -30.16
CA THR A 89 18.01 4.10 -30.29
C THR A 89 18.67 4.35 -28.93
N LEU A 90 17.89 4.73 -27.92
CA LEU A 90 18.37 4.98 -26.56
C LEU A 90 19.07 3.74 -25.98
N ILE A 91 18.45 2.57 -26.07
CA ILE A 91 19.01 1.33 -25.50
C ILE A 91 20.23 0.81 -26.27
N ASP A 92 20.35 1.18 -27.55
CA ASP A 92 21.48 0.80 -28.40
C ASP A 92 22.68 1.73 -28.23
N ASN A 93 22.48 2.93 -27.68
CA ASN A 93 23.56 3.87 -27.41
C ASN A 93 24.23 3.66 -26.05
N ASP A 94 23.53 3.09 -25.07
CA ASP A 94 24.03 2.92 -23.70
C ASP A 94 23.73 1.51 -23.13
N ASP A 95 24.63 0.56 -23.37
CA ASP A 95 24.48 -0.81 -22.88
C ASP A 95 24.79 -1.02 -21.40
N LYS A 96 25.46 -0.04 -20.76
CA LYS A 96 25.72 -0.06 -19.31
C LYS A 96 24.47 0.28 -18.52
N THR A 97 23.75 1.32 -18.94
CA THR A 97 22.47 1.71 -18.31
C THR A 97 21.38 0.69 -18.66
N TYR A 98 21.26 0.33 -19.94
CA TYR A 98 20.21 -0.59 -20.41
C TYR A 98 20.71 -2.02 -20.44
N THR A 99 20.84 -2.63 -19.26
CA THR A 99 21.29 -4.01 -19.10
C THR A 99 20.28 -5.04 -19.62
N VAL A 100 20.73 -6.27 -19.87
CA VAL A 100 19.86 -7.40 -20.25
C VAL A 100 18.78 -7.65 -19.20
N ALA A 101 19.11 -7.57 -17.92
CA ALA A 101 18.15 -7.75 -16.83
C ALA A 101 17.05 -6.69 -16.88
N LEU A 102 17.43 -5.41 -17.01
CA LEU A 102 16.48 -4.29 -17.08
C LEU A 102 15.54 -4.41 -18.29
N LEU A 103 16.06 -4.75 -19.48
CA LEU A 103 15.23 -4.89 -20.67
C LEU A 103 14.26 -6.08 -20.57
N ASN A 104 14.66 -7.18 -19.93
CA ASN A 104 13.74 -8.28 -19.63
C ASN A 104 12.64 -7.86 -18.64
N GLU A 105 12.98 -7.06 -17.64
CA GLU A 105 11.99 -6.49 -16.72
C GLU A 105 11.00 -5.57 -17.43
N TRP A 106 11.49 -4.68 -18.29
CA TRP A 106 10.66 -3.78 -19.10
C TRP A 106 9.68 -4.56 -19.98
N LYS A 107 10.19 -5.57 -20.70
CA LYS A 107 9.37 -6.47 -21.50
C LYS A 107 8.27 -7.13 -20.65
N LYS A 108 8.62 -7.73 -19.52
CA LYS A 108 7.66 -8.40 -18.63
C LYS A 108 6.58 -7.43 -18.16
N LYS A 109 6.98 -6.26 -17.63
CA LYS A 109 6.04 -5.23 -17.19
C LYS A 109 5.11 -4.76 -18.31
N ALA A 110 5.64 -4.58 -19.53
CA ALA A 110 4.88 -4.15 -20.68
C ALA A 110 3.83 -5.17 -21.13
N GLU A 111 4.19 -6.46 -21.14
CA GLU A 111 3.27 -7.56 -21.47
C GLU A 111 2.20 -7.75 -20.38
N ASP A 112 2.59 -7.69 -19.10
CA ASP A 112 1.66 -7.75 -17.97
C ASP A 112 0.67 -6.57 -17.99
N GLN A 113 1.15 -5.38 -18.35
CA GLN A 113 0.31 -4.19 -18.50
C GLN A 113 -0.65 -4.32 -19.69
N ALA A 114 -0.17 -4.79 -20.84
CA ALA A 114 -1.03 -5.04 -22.00
C ALA A 114 -2.14 -6.06 -21.67
N LYS A 115 -1.82 -7.13 -20.92
CA LYS A 115 -2.82 -8.08 -20.41
C LYS A 115 -3.84 -7.43 -19.48
N ARG A 116 -3.40 -6.52 -18.60
CA ARG A 116 -4.31 -5.77 -17.71
C ARG A 116 -5.22 -4.80 -18.46
N GLU A 117 -4.75 -4.22 -19.57
CA GLU A 117 -5.48 -3.25 -20.40
C GLU A 117 -6.46 -3.92 -21.37
N GLN A 118 -6.26 -5.21 -21.67
CA GLN A 118 -7.08 -5.95 -22.63
C GLN A 118 -8.56 -5.93 -22.24
N GLY A 119 -9.41 -5.48 -23.17
CA GLY A 119 -10.87 -5.40 -22.98
C GLY A 119 -11.34 -4.23 -22.11
N LYS A 120 -10.43 -3.35 -21.66
CA LYS A 120 -10.78 -2.17 -20.88
C LYS A 120 -10.90 -0.93 -21.76
N LYS A 121 -11.91 -0.11 -21.48
CA LYS A 121 -12.08 1.20 -22.12
C LYS A 121 -10.92 2.11 -21.69
N LEU A 122 -10.31 2.82 -22.65
CA LEU A 122 -9.36 3.88 -22.33
C LEU A 122 -10.11 5.01 -21.60
N PRO A 123 -9.45 5.70 -20.65
CA PRO A 123 -10.04 6.89 -20.06
C PRO A 123 -10.44 7.88 -21.16
N GLY A 124 -11.70 8.30 -21.15
CA GLY A 124 -12.18 9.39 -21.97
C GLY A 124 -11.51 10.71 -21.55
N GLU A 125 -11.59 11.71 -22.43
CA GLU A 125 -10.97 13.03 -22.23
C GLU A 125 -11.38 13.67 -20.89
N HIS A 126 -12.61 13.45 -20.45
CA HIS A 126 -13.14 13.98 -19.20
C HIS A 126 -13.08 13.00 -18.02
N ASP A 127 -12.63 11.76 -18.19
CA ASP A 127 -12.66 10.76 -17.11
C ASP A 127 -11.73 11.16 -15.96
N ALA A 128 -10.59 11.79 -16.25
CA ALA A 128 -9.69 12.31 -15.22
C ALA A 128 -10.32 13.46 -14.42
N ILE A 129 -11.00 14.38 -15.11
CA ILE A 129 -11.70 15.52 -14.48
C ILE A 129 -12.87 15.02 -13.65
N ASN A 130 -13.69 14.11 -14.19
CA ASN A 130 -14.81 13.52 -13.48
C ASN A 130 -14.36 12.72 -12.27
N THR A 131 -13.24 11.99 -12.37
CA THR A 131 -12.64 11.27 -11.24
C THR A 131 -12.14 12.23 -10.16
N LEU A 132 -11.51 13.34 -10.57
CA LEU A 132 -11.02 14.36 -9.64
C LEU A 132 -12.18 15.11 -8.96
N VAL A 133 -13.20 15.50 -9.71
CA VAL A 133 -14.42 16.14 -9.19
C VAL A 133 -15.14 15.18 -8.25
N ALA A 134 -15.29 13.90 -8.61
CA ALA A 134 -15.87 12.90 -7.72
C ALA A 134 -15.07 12.71 -6.44
N ALA A 135 -13.73 12.69 -6.53
CA ALA A 135 -12.86 12.57 -5.37
C ALA A 135 -12.90 13.81 -4.45
N ALA A 136 -12.96 15.01 -5.04
CA ALA A 136 -12.92 16.27 -4.29
C ALA A 136 -14.28 16.69 -3.72
N SER A 137 -15.38 16.42 -4.44
CA SER A 137 -16.73 16.84 -4.06
C SER A 137 -17.53 15.76 -3.33
N GLY A 138 -17.08 14.50 -3.37
CA GLY A 138 -17.86 13.36 -2.89
C GLY A 138 -19.12 13.07 -3.72
N GLN A 139 -19.34 13.81 -4.82
CA GLN A 139 -20.48 13.64 -5.72
C GLN A 139 -20.00 13.12 -7.06
N THR A 140 -20.59 12.02 -7.53
CA THR A 140 -20.30 11.46 -8.84
C THR A 140 -21.57 11.28 -9.66
N ALA A 141 -21.55 11.74 -10.90
CA ALA A 141 -22.60 11.47 -11.89
C ALA A 141 -22.49 10.07 -12.52
N VAL A 142 -21.40 9.33 -12.23
CA VAL A 142 -21.09 8.02 -12.84
C VAL A 142 -20.66 7.03 -11.76
N PHE A 143 -21.06 5.76 -11.89
CA PHE A 143 -20.59 4.71 -10.98
C PHE A 143 -19.11 4.39 -11.23
N LEU A 144 -18.27 4.65 -10.23
CA LEU A 144 -16.81 4.43 -10.29
C LEU A 144 -16.40 3.31 -9.31
N PRO A 145 -16.55 2.03 -9.68
CA PRO A 145 -16.39 0.90 -8.75
C PRO A 145 -15.00 0.81 -8.09
N ASN A 146 -13.97 1.35 -8.75
CA ASN A 146 -12.59 1.31 -8.25
C ASN A 146 -12.12 2.62 -7.61
N LEU A 147 -12.97 3.66 -7.48
CA LEU A 147 -12.56 4.96 -6.96
C LEU A 147 -11.96 4.84 -5.56
N MET A 148 -12.68 4.20 -4.63
CA MET A 148 -12.21 3.99 -3.27
C MET A 148 -10.94 3.15 -3.23
N SER A 149 -10.88 2.04 -3.99
CA SER A 149 -9.68 1.20 -4.02
C SER A 149 -8.47 1.96 -4.56
N ASN A 150 -8.64 2.75 -5.61
CA ASN A 150 -7.56 3.52 -6.23
C ASN A 150 -7.14 4.69 -5.33
N ALA A 151 -8.08 5.39 -4.69
CA ALA A 151 -7.79 6.45 -3.74
C ALA A 151 -7.03 5.90 -2.52
N SER A 152 -7.52 4.82 -1.92
CA SER A 152 -6.81 4.12 -0.83
C SER A 152 -5.41 3.68 -1.24
N LYS A 153 -5.24 3.09 -2.43
CA LYS A 153 -3.92 2.67 -2.95
C LYS A 153 -3.00 3.85 -3.22
N ALA A 154 -3.53 4.95 -3.75
CA ALA A 154 -2.74 6.15 -4.02
C ALA A 154 -2.22 6.76 -2.70
N THR A 155 -3.08 6.91 -1.69
CA THR A 155 -2.68 7.43 -0.38
C THR A 155 -1.71 6.50 0.32
N SER A 156 -1.97 5.18 0.31
CA SER A 156 -1.08 4.19 0.91
C SER A 156 0.29 4.19 0.22
N GLY A 157 0.33 4.19 -1.12
CA GLY A 157 1.57 4.23 -1.89
C GLY A 157 2.34 5.54 -1.73
N TYR A 158 1.67 6.68 -1.52
CA TYR A 158 2.31 7.93 -1.16
C TYR A 158 3.01 7.83 0.20
N LEU A 159 2.30 7.34 1.23
CA LEU A 159 2.86 7.20 2.58
C LEU A 159 4.01 6.18 2.62
N GLU A 160 3.87 5.02 1.99
CA GLU A 160 4.97 4.05 1.82
C GLU A 160 6.13 4.64 1.02
N GLY A 161 5.85 5.54 0.07
CA GLY A 161 6.83 6.34 -0.65
C GLY A 161 7.73 7.18 0.26
N LEU A 162 7.17 7.73 1.34
CA LEU A 162 7.90 8.52 2.33
C LEU A 162 8.82 7.65 3.21
N ASP A 163 8.40 6.42 3.52
CA ASP A 163 9.20 5.47 4.29
C ASP A 163 8.91 4.01 3.90
N GLN A 164 9.80 3.44 3.09
CA GLN A 164 9.64 2.10 2.49
C GLN A 164 9.70 0.96 3.51
N ARG A 165 10.08 1.24 4.77
CA ARG A 165 10.13 0.24 5.86
C ARG A 165 8.76 -0.16 6.37
N PHE A 166 7.71 0.59 6.01
CA PHE A 166 6.34 0.32 6.43
C PHE A 166 5.48 -0.24 5.29
N ILE A 167 4.40 -0.92 5.67
CA ILE A 167 3.23 -1.24 4.86
C ILE A 167 2.09 -0.38 5.41
N VAL A 168 1.35 0.27 4.53
CA VAL A 168 0.24 1.14 4.91
C VAL A 168 -1.06 0.63 4.32
N GLU A 169 -2.06 0.45 5.16
CA GLU A 169 -3.42 0.13 4.76
C GLU A 169 -4.33 1.31 5.05
N THR A 170 -4.92 1.89 3.99
CA THR A 170 -5.84 3.03 4.11
C THR A 170 -7.27 2.61 3.83
N SER A 171 -8.18 2.89 4.75
CA SER A 171 -9.62 2.64 4.60
C SER A 171 -10.44 3.85 5.00
N PHE A 172 -11.67 3.95 4.51
CA PHE A 172 -12.60 5.01 4.86
C PHE A 172 -13.92 4.40 5.34
N HIS A 173 -14.33 4.75 6.55
CA HIS A 173 -15.57 4.24 7.14
C HIS A 173 -16.21 5.31 8.02
N LYS A 174 -17.53 5.54 7.84
CA LYS A 174 -18.33 6.50 8.63
C LYS A 174 -17.73 7.91 8.71
N GLY A 175 -17.20 8.42 7.60
CA GLY A 175 -16.65 9.79 7.55
C GLY A 175 -15.20 9.90 8.02
N ILE A 176 -14.58 8.80 8.43
CA ILE A 176 -13.24 8.78 9.02
C ILE A 176 -12.30 7.99 8.12
N THR A 177 -11.15 8.59 7.82
CA THR A 177 -10.03 7.91 7.17
C THR A 177 -9.19 7.21 8.23
N HIS A 178 -8.98 5.91 8.06
CA HIS A 178 -8.16 5.08 8.92
C HIS A 178 -6.90 4.67 8.17
N HIS A 179 -5.74 5.02 8.73
CA HIS A 179 -4.44 4.51 8.29
C HIS A 179 -3.93 3.49 9.31
N ILE A 180 -3.69 2.27 8.86
CA ILE A 180 -3.02 1.23 9.64
C ILE A 180 -1.61 1.09 9.10
N ILE A 181 -0.62 1.21 9.97
CA ILE A 181 0.80 1.25 9.59
C ILE A 181 1.50 0.08 10.25
N HIS A 182 2.10 -0.79 9.44
CA HIS A 182 2.80 -1.97 9.90
C HIS A 182 4.28 -1.91 9.50
N PRO A 183 5.22 -2.09 10.44
CA PRO A 183 6.63 -2.21 10.07
C PRO A 183 6.89 -3.56 9.36
N LYS A 184 7.72 -3.55 8.31
CA LYS A 184 8.17 -4.78 7.61
C LYS A 184 9.22 -5.53 8.43
N ASP A 185 10.12 -4.77 9.06
CA ASP A 185 11.19 -5.20 9.96
C ASP A 185 11.21 -4.27 11.18
N PRO A 186 11.85 -4.62 12.31
CA PRO A 186 11.99 -3.71 13.45
C PRO A 186 12.55 -2.34 13.03
N VAL A 187 11.82 -1.28 13.38
CA VAL A 187 12.17 0.10 13.04
C VAL A 187 12.40 0.92 14.31
N ASP A 188 13.56 1.55 14.40
CA ASP A 188 13.82 2.53 15.46
C ASP A 188 13.13 3.86 15.12
N VAL A 189 12.10 4.18 15.90
CA VAL A 189 11.40 5.47 15.85
C VAL A 189 11.59 6.17 17.18
N LYS A 190 11.94 7.45 17.14
CA LYS A 190 12.07 8.27 18.33
C LYS A 190 10.73 8.93 18.63
N PHE A 191 10.27 8.72 19.85
CA PHE A 191 9.06 9.30 20.39
C PHE A 191 9.46 10.28 21.49
N LYS A 192 9.14 11.56 21.32
CA LYS A 192 9.45 12.60 22.30
C LYS A 192 8.17 13.26 22.79
N ILE A 193 8.06 13.43 24.10
CA ILE A 193 7.02 14.22 24.74
C ILE A 193 7.55 15.63 24.97
N LYS A 194 6.78 16.64 24.58
CA LYS A 194 7.10 18.05 24.86
C LYS A 194 7.18 18.28 26.37
N SER A 195 8.10 19.15 26.81
CA SER A 195 8.39 19.40 28.23
C SER A 195 7.13 19.69 29.04
N ASP A 196 6.24 20.51 28.49
CA ASP A 196 5.07 21.04 29.18
C ASP A 196 4.03 19.94 29.50
N PHE A 197 4.07 18.84 28.75
CA PHE A 197 3.18 17.69 28.91
C PHE A 197 3.84 16.52 29.67
N SER A 198 5.10 16.65 30.07
CA SER A 198 5.88 15.53 30.66
C SER A 198 5.28 15.00 31.96
N ARG A 199 4.74 15.89 32.82
CA ARG A 199 4.10 15.50 34.08
C ARG A 199 2.79 14.74 33.84
N GLU A 200 1.97 15.22 32.92
CA GLU A 200 0.71 14.57 32.54
C GLU A 200 0.98 13.20 31.92
N PHE A 201 1.89 13.14 30.95
CA PHE A 201 2.29 11.89 30.31
C PHE A 201 2.81 10.89 31.33
N GLY A 202 3.74 11.29 32.21
CA GLY A 202 4.31 10.40 33.23
C GLY A 202 3.25 9.79 34.16
N SER A 203 2.27 10.59 34.58
CA SER A 203 1.14 10.12 35.40
C SER A 203 0.25 9.12 34.66
N LYS A 204 -0.14 9.44 33.41
CA LYS A 204 -0.99 8.56 32.59
C LYS A 204 -0.26 7.29 32.13
N TYR A 205 1.04 7.38 31.85
CA TYR A 205 1.89 6.23 31.53
C TYR A 205 2.03 5.30 32.72
N LYS A 206 2.24 5.84 33.93
CA LYS A 206 2.22 5.06 35.16
C LYS A 206 0.87 4.36 35.35
N ALA A 207 -0.25 5.05 35.13
CA ALA A 207 -1.58 4.44 35.20
C ALA A 207 -1.80 3.34 34.15
N LEU A 208 -1.25 3.50 32.94
CA LEU A 208 -1.28 2.47 31.91
C LEU A 208 -0.51 1.21 32.34
N VAL A 209 0.72 1.37 32.82
CA VAL A 209 1.56 0.24 33.22
C VAL A 209 1.04 -0.44 34.48
N GLU A 210 0.70 0.35 35.51
CA GLU A 210 0.27 -0.20 36.81
C GLU A 210 -1.17 -0.70 36.80
N GLN A 211 -2.05 -0.06 36.02
CA GLN A 211 -3.50 -0.30 36.09
C GLN A 211 -4.12 -0.79 34.78
N GLY A 212 -3.38 -0.76 33.66
CA GLY A 212 -3.94 -1.12 32.35
C GLY A 212 -4.86 -0.06 31.74
N LYS A 213 -4.91 1.16 32.31
CA LYS A 213 -5.74 2.26 31.79
C LYS A 213 -5.14 2.84 30.51
N LYS A 214 -5.95 3.06 29.48
CA LYS A 214 -5.47 3.70 28.25
C LYS A 214 -4.87 5.07 28.55
N LEU A 215 -3.71 5.38 27.94
CA LEU A 215 -3.12 6.70 27.96
C LEU A 215 -3.74 7.50 26.82
N VAL A 216 -4.33 8.64 27.12
CA VAL A 216 -4.88 9.57 26.12
C VAL A 216 -4.33 10.95 26.41
N ILE A 217 -3.65 11.57 25.46
CA ILE A 217 -3.15 12.94 25.54
C ILE A 217 -3.47 13.68 24.24
N ASP A 218 -3.32 14.99 24.26
CA ASP A 218 -3.38 15.78 23.03
C ASP A 218 -2.25 15.37 22.08
N SER A 219 -2.57 15.20 20.79
CA SER A 219 -1.58 14.82 19.77
C SER A 219 -0.45 15.84 19.64
N SER A 220 -0.69 17.12 19.91
CA SER A 220 0.33 18.17 19.88
C SER A 220 1.43 18.00 20.94
N ALA A 221 1.20 17.18 21.97
CA ALA A 221 2.19 16.87 23.00
C ALA A 221 3.28 15.90 22.52
N VAL A 222 3.07 15.24 21.38
CA VAL A 222 3.93 14.20 20.84
C VAL A 222 4.73 14.72 19.64
N GLU A 223 6.02 14.45 19.64
CA GLU A 223 6.90 14.61 18.48
C GLU A 223 7.46 13.25 18.06
N LEU A 224 7.14 12.84 16.83
CA LEU A 224 7.72 11.67 16.18
C LEU A 224 8.94 12.08 15.37
N ARG A 225 10.01 11.28 15.43
CA ARG A 225 11.24 11.49 14.66
C ARG A 225 11.80 10.16 14.15
N GLY A 226 12.45 10.21 13.00
CA GLY A 226 13.15 9.06 12.42
C GLY A 226 12.33 8.28 11.39
N SER A 227 11.17 8.81 10.99
CA SER A 227 10.36 8.32 9.88
C SER A 227 9.61 9.49 9.25
N ALA A 228 9.91 9.79 7.98
CA ALA A 228 9.23 10.85 7.24
C ALA A 228 7.73 10.59 7.10
N LEU A 229 7.32 9.32 7.03
CA LEU A 229 5.92 8.91 7.04
C LEU A 229 5.23 9.33 8.35
N LEU A 230 5.80 8.96 9.50
CA LEU A 230 5.20 9.23 10.80
C LEU A 230 5.23 10.73 11.14
N GLU A 231 6.30 11.42 10.74
CA GLU A 231 6.40 12.88 10.84
C GLU A 231 5.30 13.56 10.03
N LYS A 232 5.08 13.12 8.78
CA LYS A 232 4.03 13.70 7.91
C LYS A 232 2.62 13.50 8.48
N ILE A 233 2.33 12.33 9.03
CA ILE A 233 1.03 12.07 9.66
C ILE A 233 0.85 12.93 10.92
N ALA A 234 1.92 13.14 11.70
CA ALA A 234 1.85 13.95 12.91
C ALA A 234 1.67 15.45 12.63
N GLU A 235 2.15 15.97 11.49
CA GLU A 235 2.00 17.39 11.11
C GLU A 235 0.55 17.80 10.84
N ASP A 236 -0.22 16.93 10.20
CA ASP A 236 -1.57 17.22 9.71
C ASP A 236 -2.68 16.74 10.68
N CYS A 237 -2.32 16.31 11.90
CA CYS A 237 -3.25 15.75 12.87
C CYS A 237 -3.55 16.72 14.03
N GLU A 238 -4.78 17.22 14.07
CA GLU A 238 -5.39 17.73 15.29
C GLU A 238 -6.23 16.62 15.92
N GLY A 239 -6.00 16.32 17.19
CA GLY A 239 -6.73 15.25 17.87
C GLY A 239 -6.01 14.68 19.07
N THR A 240 -6.23 13.39 19.34
CA THR A 240 -5.69 12.70 20.51
C THR A 240 -4.72 11.61 20.14
N PHE A 241 -3.64 11.50 20.90
CA PHE A 241 -2.75 10.36 20.88
C PHE A 241 -3.19 9.38 21.96
N GLU A 242 -3.57 8.17 21.54
CA GLU A 242 -3.94 7.08 22.45
C GLU A 242 -2.88 5.97 22.45
N LEU A 243 -2.51 5.51 23.63
CA LEU A 243 -1.67 4.32 23.81
C LEU A 243 -2.42 3.28 24.64
N HIS A 244 -2.52 2.07 24.09
CA HIS A 244 -3.27 0.96 24.66
C HIS A 244 -2.34 -0.14 25.16
N SER A 245 -2.81 -0.91 26.14
CA SER A 245 -2.13 -2.14 26.54
C SER A 245 -2.36 -3.23 25.49
N LEU A 246 -1.32 -4.01 25.22
CA LEU A 246 -1.36 -5.16 24.30
C LEU A 246 -2.11 -6.35 24.90
N LEU A 247 -2.20 -6.45 26.23
CA LEU A 247 -2.83 -7.55 26.94
C LEU A 247 -4.28 -7.22 27.29
N LYS A 248 -5.14 -7.23 26.28
CA LYS A 248 -6.58 -7.06 26.41
C LYS A 248 -7.27 -8.42 26.27
N LYS A 249 -8.10 -8.80 27.24
CA LYS A 249 -8.95 -9.99 27.15
C LYS A 249 -10.42 -9.59 27.15
N ASP A 250 -11.23 -10.33 26.41
CA ASP A 250 -12.68 -10.20 26.49
C ASP A 250 -13.16 -10.60 27.89
N ALA A 251 -14.08 -9.83 28.44
CA ALA A 251 -14.63 -10.03 29.77
C ALA A 251 -16.11 -9.66 29.79
N VAL A 252 -16.87 -10.24 30.71
CA VAL A 252 -18.27 -9.88 30.96
C VAL A 252 -18.38 -9.41 32.39
N ILE A 253 -18.87 -8.19 32.58
CA ILE A 253 -19.19 -7.68 33.91
C ILE A 253 -20.65 -7.99 34.20
N ARG A 254 -20.90 -8.89 35.15
CA ARG A 254 -22.25 -9.23 35.56
C ARG A 254 -22.72 -8.27 36.64
N THR A 255 -23.93 -7.74 36.47
CA THR A 255 -24.53 -6.82 37.44
C THR A 255 -25.82 -7.43 38.00
N TRP A 256 -26.11 -7.14 39.27
CA TRP A 256 -27.28 -7.64 39.95
C TRP A 256 -27.98 -6.53 40.70
N LEU A 257 -29.31 -6.53 40.66
CA LEU A 257 -30.15 -5.79 41.60
C LEU A 257 -30.32 -6.63 42.86
N VAL A 258 -30.04 -6.04 44.01
CA VAL A 258 -30.17 -6.67 45.32
C VAL A 258 -31.22 -5.91 46.11
N SER A 259 -32.17 -6.63 46.72
CA SER A 259 -33.17 -6.01 47.60
C SER A 259 -32.49 -5.38 48.83
N PRO A 260 -33.09 -4.35 49.47
CA PRO A 260 -32.48 -3.70 50.64
C PRO A 260 -32.21 -4.64 51.83
N ASP A 261 -32.94 -5.75 51.93
CA ASP A 261 -32.76 -6.79 52.95
C ASP A 261 -31.76 -7.89 52.54
N GLU A 262 -31.14 -7.76 51.36
CA GLU A 262 -30.19 -8.68 50.73
C GLU A 262 -30.72 -10.10 50.44
N LYS A 263 -32.02 -10.35 50.62
CA LYS A 263 -32.61 -11.68 50.44
C LYS A 263 -32.94 -12.04 49.00
N SER A 264 -33.12 -11.04 48.13
CA SER A 264 -33.47 -11.23 46.72
C SER A 264 -32.41 -10.63 45.81
N LYS A 265 -31.98 -11.40 44.81
CA LYS A 265 -30.98 -10.99 43.83
C LYS A 265 -31.44 -11.35 42.43
N VAL A 266 -31.52 -10.35 41.55
CA VAL A 266 -31.91 -10.53 40.14
C VAL A 266 -30.79 -10.00 39.24
N ASN A 267 -30.43 -10.74 38.20
CA ASN A 267 -29.46 -10.24 37.20
C ASN A 267 -30.08 -9.01 36.51
N PHE A 268 -29.38 -7.88 36.58
CA PHE A 268 -29.80 -6.67 35.89
C PHE A 268 -29.43 -6.72 34.41
N TYR A 269 -28.13 -6.88 34.16
CA TYR A 269 -27.57 -6.95 32.82
C TYR A 269 -26.16 -7.55 32.84
N ASP A 270 -25.86 -8.40 31.86
CA ASP A 270 -24.51 -8.87 31.57
C ASP A 270 -23.86 -7.90 30.59
N LEU A 271 -22.76 -7.27 31.02
CA LEU A 271 -22.12 -6.17 30.30
C LEU A 271 -20.85 -6.68 29.60
N PRO A 272 -20.91 -6.98 28.27
CA PRO A 272 -19.74 -7.43 27.54
C PRO A 272 -18.74 -6.30 27.44
N GLY A 273 -17.47 -6.59 27.63
CA GLY A 273 -16.42 -5.60 27.66
C GLY A 273 -15.06 -6.26 27.59
N SER A 274 -14.08 -5.61 28.18
CA SER A 274 -12.71 -6.10 28.17
C SER A 274 -12.02 -5.81 29.48
N ALA A 275 -11.15 -6.72 29.87
CA ALA A 275 -10.23 -6.54 30.98
C ALA A 275 -8.80 -6.35 30.47
N VAL A 276 -8.08 -5.43 31.10
CA VAL A 276 -6.66 -5.19 30.89
C VAL A 276 -5.97 -5.31 32.24
N ALA A 277 -4.95 -6.16 32.31
CA ALA A 277 -4.12 -6.29 33.51
C ALA A 277 -2.93 -5.32 33.42
N GLY A 278 -2.75 -4.51 34.45
CA GLY A 278 -1.50 -3.81 34.74
C GLY A 278 -0.69 -4.57 35.79
N THR A 279 0.48 -4.04 36.15
CA THR A 279 1.38 -4.69 37.12
C THR A 279 0.85 -4.70 38.56
N LYS A 280 -0.10 -3.81 38.90
CA LYS A 280 -0.67 -3.68 40.25
C LYS A 280 -2.17 -3.89 40.30
N SER A 281 -2.89 -3.57 39.22
CA SER A 281 -4.34 -3.77 39.18
C SER A 281 -4.79 -4.22 37.80
N MET A 282 -5.92 -4.92 37.77
CA MET A 282 -6.65 -5.19 36.54
C MET A 282 -7.84 -4.23 36.44
N THR A 283 -8.02 -3.60 35.28
CA THR A 283 -9.20 -2.77 34.99
C THR A 283 -10.08 -3.47 33.97
N ALA A 284 -11.36 -3.67 34.31
CA ALA A 284 -12.41 -4.14 33.41
C ALA A 284 -13.33 -2.98 33.03
N THR A 285 -13.55 -2.79 31.74
CA THR A 285 -14.45 -1.75 31.21
C THR A 285 -15.49 -2.36 30.30
N SER A 286 -16.74 -1.93 30.44
CA SER A 286 -17.82 -2.25 29.51
C SER A 286 -18.66 -1.01 29.19
N ARG A 287 -19.24 -1.02 27.99
CA ARG A 287 -20.27 -0.08 27.55
C ARG A 287 -21.41 -0.87 26.90
N ALA A 288 -22.64 -0.62 27.32
CA ALA A 288 -23.84 -1.30 26.82
C ALA A 288 -24.97 -0.31 26.51
N LEU A 289 -26.07 -0.83 25.96
CA LEU A 289 -27.29 -0.07 25.66
C LEU A 289 -27.02 1.19 24.81
N GLY A 290 -26.25 1.05 23.73
CA GLY A 290 -25.91 2.17 22.86
C GLY A 290 -25.06 3.26 23.53
N GLY A 291 -24.44 2.97 24.67
CA GLY A 291 -23.64 3.94 25.44
C GLY A 291 -24.35 4.51 26.67
N LEU A 292 -25.63 4.18 26.89
CA LEU A 292 -26.38 4.63 28.06
C LEU A 292 -25.76 4.14 29.38
N LEU A 293 -25.18 2.94 29.38
CA LEU A 293 -24.48 2.39 30.53
C LEU A 293 -22.99 2.22 30.21
N SER A 294 -22.14 2.78 31.07
CA SER A 294 -20.69 2.62 31.02
C SER A 294 -20.20 2.29 32.42
N MET A 295 -19.43 1.20 32.56
CA MET A 295 -18.92 0.76 33.85
C MET A 295 -17.45 0.40 33.77
N GLY A 296 -16.69 0.83 34.77
CA GLY A 296 -15.27 0.53 34.91
C GLY A 296 -14.98 0.06 36.33
N ILE A 297 -14.41 -1.13 36.48
CA ILE A 297 -14.02 -1.70 37.78
C ILE A 297 -12.52 -1.92 37.77
N SER A 298 -11.84 -1.57 38.86
CA SER A 298 -10.41 -1.86 39.04
C SER A 298 -10.22 -2.74 40.27
N PHE A 299 -9.44 -3.81 40.12
CA PHE A 299 -9.15 -4.78 41.16
C PHE A 299 -7.65 -4.81 41.43
N SER A 300 -7.22 -4.77 42.69
CA SER A 300 -5.80 -4.97 43.02
C SER A 300 -5.37 -6.40 42.69
N VAL A 301 -4.17 -6.57 42.14
CA VAL A 301 -3.57 -7.89 41.86
C VAL A 301 -3.26 -8.63 43.16
N ASP A 302 -3.03 -7.93 44.26
CA ASP A 302 -2.81 -8.54 45.59
C ASP A 302 -4.01 -9.39 46.06
N ASN A 303 -5.22 -9.08 45.57
CA ASN A 303 -6.44 -9.83 45.90
C ASN A 303 -6.59 -11.15 45.10
N PHE A 304 -5.70 -11.44 44.15
CA PHE A 304 -5.71 -12.70 43.38
C PHE A 304 -4.78 -13.77 43.98
N LEU A 305 -3.92 -13.39 44.94
CA LEU A 305 -2.95 -14.28 45.58
C LEU A 305 -3.37 -14.80 46.95
N THR A 306 -4.59 -14.53 47.42
CA THR A 306 -5.18 -15.33 48.50
C THR A 306 -5.42 -16.73 47.95
N PRO A 307 -4.75 -17.77 48.46
CA PRO A 307 -5.09 -19.14 48.09
C PRO A 307 -6.56 -19.33 48.43
N ILE A 308 -7.34 -19.80 47.47
CA ILE A 308 -8.63 -20.40 47.78
C ILE A 308 -8.28 -21.57 48.69
N GLY A 309 -8.54 -21.40 49.99
CA GLY A 309 -8.27 -22.42 51.00
C GLY A 309 -8.91 -23.74 50.56
N GLY A 310 -8.10 -24.79 50.60
CA GLY A 310 -8.59 -26.17 50.52
C GLY A 310 -9.31 -26.59 51.79
#